data_AF-A0A915DUN2-F1
#
_entry.id   AF-A0A915DUN2-F1
#
_cell.length_a   1.000
_cell.length_b   1.000
_cell.length_c   1.000
_cell.angle_alpha   90.00
_cell.angle_beta   90.00
_cell.angle_gamma   90.00
#
_symmetry.space_group_name_H-M   'P 1'
#
loop_
_entity.id
_entity.type
_entity.pdbx_description
1 polymer ?
#
loop_
_entity_poly.entity_id
_entity_poly.type
_entity_poly.pdbx_seq_one_letter_code
_entity_poly.pdbx_strand_id
1 'polypeptide(L)'
;MQLAYLPYLSLVQHFINLVCQLITAVLFSHLIYSVKFKSKNLRIKELSFSMQIYLYTHIVGSLLSCGYQTYMIAAWRVPSSDLDAVYNPYAIYWLGIWQVNYLAVSSVPVVFLSVDRILAVKNVEEKTRHTILKLPLCFHNCENSACLMVQFRYLPQIFSKIVFGSLNLILSGFLFYMTKEINSSSTRVIKFMVTMEILFSDIPTFGGYIFNITTGKSAANYFGEFTFMFSVVESSLCAIFYTMNMYRRRTEPSFLTPVRLTLRKQATLP
;
A
#
# COMPACT_ATOMS: atom_id res chain seq x y z
N MET A 1 32.95 -17.71 -1.12
CA MET A 1 32.22 -17.56 -2.39
C MET A 1 31.21 -16.45 -2.22
N GLN A 2 31.66 -15.19 -2.26
CA GLN A 2 30.90 -14.02 -1.82
C GLN A 2 30.25 -13.31 -3.01
N LEU A 3 28.92 -13.22 -2.98
CA LEU A 3 28.10 -12.05 -3.33
C LEU A 3 28.25 -11.38 -4.72
N ALA A 4 28.85 -12.01 -5.73
CA ALA A 4 28.89 -11.46 -7.10
C ALA A 4 27.49 -11.19 -7.71
N TYR A 5 26.45 -11.84 -7.18
CA TYR A 5 25.06 -11.69 -7.67
C TYR A 5 24.26 -10.58 -6.97
N LEU A 6 24.72 -10.06 -5.82
CA LEU A 6 23.96 -9.07 -5.04
C LEU A 6 23.64 -7.79 -5.84
N PRO A 7 24.60 -7.21 -6.59
CA PRO A 7 24.35 -5.97 -7.34
C PRO A 7 23.35 -6.14 -8.49
N TYR A 8 23.28 -7.33 -9.08
CA TYR A 8 22.29 -7.67 -10.10
C TYR A 8 20.89 -7.82 -9.51
N LEU A 9 20.77 -8.41 -8.32
CA LEU A 9 19.49 -8.50 -7.61
C LEU A 9 18.93 -7.11 -7.29
N SER A 10 19.78 -6.19 -6.86
CA SER A 10 19.37 -4.79 -6.59
C SER A 10 18.86 -4.09 -7.86
N LEU A 11 19.54 -4.25 -9.00
CA LEU A 11 19.06 -3.74 -10.29
C LEU A 11 17.69 -4.31 -10.66
N VAL A 12 17.54 -5.63 -10.59
CA VAL A 12 16.27 -6.32 -10.90
C VAL A 12 15.17 -5.81 -9.99
N GLN A 13 15.46 -5.60 -8.71
CA GLN A 13 14.50 -5.07 -7.77
C GLN A 13 14.07 -3.64 -8.13
N HIS A 14 15.01 -2.75 -8.45
CA HIS A 14 14.67 -1.39 -8.86
C HIS A 14 13.78 -1.39 -10.11
N PHE A 15 14.05 -2.29 -11.06
CA PHE A 15 13.22 -2.46 -12.24
C PHE A 15 11.80 -2.94 -11.91
N ILE A 16 11.67 -3.97 -11.06
CA ILE A 16 10.37 -4.47 -10.60
C ILE A 16 9.60 -3.35 -9.90
N ASN A 17 10.24 -2.61 -9.00
CA ASN A 17 9.63 -1.50 -8.28
C ASN A 17 9.13 -0.42 -9.22
N LEU A 18 9.93 -0.03 -10.21
CA LEU A 18 9.53 0.97 -11.21
C LEU A 18 8.28 0.51 -11.98
N VAL A 19 8.28 -0.73 -12.47
CA VAL A 19 7.15 -1.30 -13.23
C VAL A 19 5.89 -1.34 -12.35
N CYS A 20 5.99 -1.84 -11.13
CA CYS A 20 4.86 -1.90 -10.20
C CYS A 20 4.33 -0.51 -9.84
N GLN A 21 5.19 0.49 -9.61
CA GLN A 21 4.78 1.88 -9.36
C GLN A 21 4.04 2.48 -10.55
N LEU A 22 4.52 2.25 -11.77
CA LEU A 22 3.85 2.72 -12.98
C LEU A 22 2.47 2.05 -13.15
N ILE A 23 2.37 0.74 -12.93
CA ILE A 23 1.10 0.02 -12.95
C ILE A 23 0.13 0.61 -11.93
N THR A 24 0.57 0.77 -10.67
CA THR A 24 -0.24 1.38 -9.60
C THR A 24 -0.73 2.77 -9.99
N ALA A 25 0.18 3.64 -10.41
CA ALA A 25 -0.13 5.02 -10.75
C ALA A 25 -1.14 5.09 -11.91
N VAL A 26 -0.92 4.33 -12.98
CA VAL A 26 -1.79 4.31 -14.16
C VAL A 26 -3.17 3.75 -13.83
N LEU A 27 -3.24 2.57 -13.20
CA LEU A 27 -4.50 1.89 -12.94
C LEU A 27 -5.36 2.64 -11.92
N PHE A 28 -4.78 3.14 -10.82
CA PHE A 28 -5.53 3.92 -9.85
C PHE A 28 -5.94 5.29 -10.41
N SER A 29 -5.08 5.96 -11.20
CA SER A 29 -5.47 7.22 -11.86
C SER A 29 -6.63 6.99 -12.84
N HIS A 30 -6.56 5.92 -13.63
CA HIS A 30 -7.62 5.52 -14.53
C HIS A 30 -8.93 5.22 -13.78
N LEU A 31 -8.84 4.58 -12.62
CA LEU A 31 -9.99 4.26 -11.78
C LEU A 31 -10.66 5.54 -11.24
N ILE A 32 -9.89 6.49 -10.70
CA ILE A 32 -10.40 7.79 -10.25
C ILE A 32 -11.04 8.56 -11.42
N TYR A 33 -10.34 8.63 -12.55
CA TYR A 33 -10.83 9.28 -13.77
C TYR A 33 -12.17 8.69 -14.20
N SER A 34 -12.24 7.37 -14.29
CA SER A 34 -13.44 6.67 -14.77
C SER A 34 -14.64 6.92 -13.86
N VAL A 35 -14.44 6.93 -12.54
CA VAL A 35 -15.49 7.26 -11.56
C VAL A 35 -15.94 8.71 -11.70
N LYS A 36 -15.00 9.66 -11.78
CA LYS A 36 -15.29 11.10 -11.90
C LYS A 36 -16.12 11.42 -13.14
N PHE A 37 -15.78 10.80 -14.27
CA PHE A 37 -16.49 10.99 -15.54
C PHE A 37 -17.66 10.02 -15.76
N LYS A 38 -18.10 9.30 -14.71
CA LYS A 38 -19.28 8.43 -14.69
C LYS A 38 -19.33 7.49 -15.90
N SER A 39 -18.22 6.82 -16.21
CA SER A 39 -18.16 5.86 -17.31
C SER A 39 -19.32 4.86 -17.25
N LYS A 40 -20.02 4.67 -18.39
CA LYS A 40 -21.23 3.82 -18.48
C LYS A 40 -20.96 2.36 -18.08
N ASN A 41 -19.70 1.92 -18.20
CA ASN A 41 -19.26 0.56 -17.96
C ASN A 41 -18.85 0.28 -16.52
N LEU A 42 -18.80 1.32 -15.66
CA LEU A 42 -18.45 1.12 -14.25
C LEU A 42 -19.61 0.56 -13.45
N ARG A 43 -19.29 -0.47 -12.67
CA ARG A 43 -20.23 -1.03 -11.70
C ARG A 43 -20.49 -0.09 -10.53
N ILE A 44 -19.51 0.72 -10.15
CA ILE A 44 -19.56 1.63 -9.00
C ILE A 44 -19.37 3.06 -9.47
N LYS A 45 -20.29 3.92 -9.06
CA LYS A 45 -20.38 5.31 -9.52
C LYS A 45 -19.77 6.32 -8.55
N GLU A 46 -19.51 5.92 -7.31
CA GLU A 46 -19.00 6.79 -6.25
C GLU A 46 -18.00 6.01 -5.39
N LEU A 47 -16.91 6.67 -5.01
CA LEU A 47 -15.88 6.11 -4.13
C LEU A 47 -16.06 6.68 -2.72
N SER A 48 -15.94 5.83 -1.69
CA SER A 48 -15.91 6.30 -0.31
C SER A 48 -14.68 7.18 -0.06
N PHE A 49 -14.76 8.06 0.94
CA PHE A 49 -13.68 8.97 1.30
C PHE A 49 -12.36 8.23 1.59
N SER A 50 -12.41 7.14 2.38
CA SER A 50 -11.22 6.32 2.68
C SER A 50 -10.62 5.67 1.43
N MET A 51 -11.46 5.25 0.49
CA MET A 51 -10.99 4.70 -0.78
C MET A 51 -10.31 5.77 -1.64
N GLN A 52 -10.83 7.00 -1.64
CA GLN A 52 -10.19 8.11 -2.34
C GLN A 52 -8.81 8.42 -1.75
N ILE A 53 -8.70 8.52 -0.42
CA ILE A 53 -7.40 8.72 0.26
C ILE A 53 -6.43 7.61 -0.13
N TYR A 54 -6.86 6.34 -0.04
CA TYR A 54 -6.05 5.20 -0.43
C TYR A 54 -5.52 5.31 -1.86
N LEU A 55 -6.38 5.58 -2.84
CA LEU A 55 -5.97 5.72 -4.23
C LEU A 55 -5.01 6.91 -4.42
N TYR A 56 -5.32 8.08 -3.85
CA TYR A 56 -4.47 9.27 -4.01
C TYR A 56 -3.09 9.09 -3.39
N THR A 57 -3.01 8.55 -2.17
CA THR A 57 -1.72 8.29 -1.51
C THR A 57 -0.86 7.36 -2.34
N HIS A 58 -1.43 6.27 -2.86
CA HIS A 58 -0.66 5.33 -3.70
C HIS A 58 -0.28 5.91 -5.07
N ILE A 59 -1.12 6.74 -5.69
CA ILE A 59 -0.78 7.42 -6.96
C ILE A 59 0.37 8.40 -6.74
N VAL A 60 0.22 9.33 -5.78
CA VAL A 60 1.22 10.37 -5.52
C VAL A 60 2.53 9.73 -5.06
N GLY A 61 2.47 8.80 -4.11
CA GLY A 61 3.63 8.07 -3.62
C GLY A 61 4.35 7.30 -4.73
N SER A 62 3.61 6.59 -5.59
CA SER A 62 4.22 5.87 -6.72
C SER A 62 4.89 6.81 -7.73
N LEU A 63 4.23 7.92 -8.12
CA LEU A 63 4.78 8.86 -9.09
C LEU A 63 6.04 9.56 -8.58
N LEU A 64 6.04 10.02 -7.32
CA LEU A 64 7.21 10.67 -6.71
C LEU A 64 8.37 9.68 -6.53
N SER A 65 8.06 8.41 -6.31
CA SER A 65 9.04 7.33 -6.14
C SER A 65 9.70 6.88 -7.46
N CYS A 66 9.01 7.01 -8.59
CA CYS A 66 9.54 6.63 -9.90
C CYS A 66 10.88 7.30 -10.23
N GLY A 67 11.07 8.55 -9.80
CA GLY A 67 12.32 9.30 -10.01
C GLY A 67 13.52 8.61 -9.38
N TYR A 68 13.37 8.11 -8.14
CA TYR A 68 14.40 7.34 -7.45
C TYR A 68 14.72 6.04 -8.17
N GLN A 69 13.70 5.25 -8.52
CA GLN A 69 13.91 3.96 -9.19
C GLN A 69 14.59 4.14 -10.56
N THR A 70 14.14 5.13 -11.33
CA THR A 70 14.73 5.46 -12.64
C THR A 70 16.18 5.87 -12.49
N TYR A 71 16.50 6.70 -11.50
CA TYR A 71 17.88 7.12 -11.23
C TYR A 71 18.77 5.94 -10.85
N MET A 72 18.30 5.05 -9.96
CA MET A 72 19.07 3.87 -9.55
C MET A 72 19.34 2.93 -10.72
N ILE A 73 18.38 2.73 -11.62
CA ILE A 73 18.55 1.92 -12.84
C ILE A 73 19.51 2.60 -13.82
N ALA A 74 19.32 3.89 -14.09
CA ALA A 74 20.11 4.62 -15.09
C ALA A 74 21.57 4.82 -14.67
N ALA A 75 21.81 5.01 -13.36
CA ALA A 75 23.14 5.16 -12.80
C ALA A 75 23.81 3.82 -12.46
N TRP A 76 23.09 2.69 -12.60
CA TRP A 76 23.64 1.37 -12.29
C TRP A 76 24.78 1.02 -13.23
N ARG A 77 25.84 0.43 -12.67
CA ARG A 77 26.99 -0.08 -13.42
C ARG A 77 27.28 -1.50 -12.98
N VAL A 78 27.74 -2.32 -13.92
CA VAL A 78 28.28 -3.63 -13.61
C VAL A 78 29.44 -3.43 -12.61
N PRO A 79 29.47 -4.15 -11.48
CA PRO A 79 30.57 -4.07 -10.55
C PRO A 79 31.84 -4.58 -11.25
N SER A 80 32.68 -3.67 -11.74
CA SER A 80 34.07 -3.95 -12.07
C SER A 80 34.92 -3.69 -10.83
N SER A 81 36.02 -4.42 -10.65
CA SER A 81 36.92 -4.36 -9.49
C SER A 81 37.38 -2.97 -9.06
N ASP A 82 37.33 -1.97 -9.95
CA ASP A 82 37.95 -0.66 -9.75
C ASP A 82 36.99 0.54 -9.87
N LEU A 83 35.69 0.31 -10.14
CA LEU A 83 34.71 1.38 -10.31
C LEU A 83 33.41 1.01 -9.58
N ASP A 84 33.35 1.37 -8.29
CA ASP A 84 32.08 1.40 -7.57
C ASP A 84 31.10 2.32 -8.30
N ALA A 85 29.82 1.97 -8.29
CA ALA A 85 28.77 2.84 -8.81
C ALA A 85 28.81 4.18 -8.06
N VAL A 86 29.32 5.22 -8.72
CA VAL A 86 29.37 6.57 -8.14
C VAL A 86 27.99 7.20 -8.26
N TYR A 87 27.10 6.81 -7.35
CA TYR A 87 25.85 7.51 -7.19
C TYR A 87 26.13 8.89 -6.60
N ASN A 88 25.56 9.94 -7.21
CA ASN A 88 25.51 11.25 -6.61
C ASN A 88 24.69 11.19 -5.29
N PRO A 89 25.31 11.46 -4.13
CA PRO A 89 24.64 11.35 -2.83
C PRO A 89 23.48 12.35 -2.70
N TYR A 90 23.55 13.51 -3.34
CA TYR A 90 22.46 14.49 -3.35
C TYR A 90 21.26 13.98 -4.15
N ALA A 91 21.49 13.31 -5.28
CA ALA A 91 20.41 12.72 -6.07
C ALA A 91 19.75 11.56 -5.33
N ILE A 92 20.53 10.68 -4.68
CA ILE A 92 19.99 9.63 -3.80
C ILE A 92 19.15 10.27 -2.70
N TYR A 93 19.65 11.30 -2.04
CA TYR A 93 18.94 11.94 -0.93
C TYR A 93 17.58 12.51 -1.37
N TRP A 94 17.58 13.36 -2.40
CA TRP A 94 16.37 14.07 -2.83
C TRP A 94 15.33 13.18 -3.51
N LEU A 95 15.77 12.14 -4.23
CA LEU A 95 14.85 11.20 -4.86
C LEU A 95 14.40 10.12 -3.86
N GLY A 96 15.32 9.64 -3.04
CA GLY A 96 15.09 8.57 -2.07
C GLY A 96 14.15 8.96 -0.94
N ILE A 97 14.11 10.24 -0.54
CA ILE A 97 13.19 10.70 0.52
C ILE A 97 11.72 10.38 0.18
N TRP A 98 11.33 10.52 -1.09
CA TRP A 98 9.97 10.23 -1.54
C TRP A 98 9.66 8.74 -1.55
N GLN A 99 10.61 7.93 -2.01
CA GLN A 99 10.49 6.47 -1.98
C GLN A 99 10.34 5.97 -0.55
N VAL A 100 11.17 6.46 0.36
CA VAL A 100 11.16 6.03 1.75
C VAL A 100 9.89 6.50 2.45
N ASN A 101 9.47 7.75 2.23
CA ASN A 101 8.21 8.27 2.75
C ASN A 101 7.03 7.41 2.24
N TYR A 102 6.97 7.15 0.93
CA TYR A 102 5.89 6.33 0.35
C TYR A 102 5.79 4.96 1.02
N LEU A 103 6.93 4.27 1.22
CA LEU A 103 6.97 2.95 1.85
C LEU A 103 6.60 2.97 3.34
N ALA A 104 6.94 4.05 4.05
CA ALA A 104 6.57 4.19 5.45
C ALA A 104 5.06 4.42 5.60
N VAL A 105 4.51 5.27 4.75
CA VAL A 105 3.16 5.81 4.90
C VAL A 105 2.10 4.97 4.17
N SER A 106 2.48 4.10 3.24
CA SER A 106 1.54 3.29 2.43
C SER A 106 0.63 2.36 3.24
N SER A 107 1.07 1.92 4.42
CA SER A 107 0.30 1.06 5.32
C SER A 107 -0.86 1.79 5.99
N VAL A 108 -0.74 3.10 6.21
CA VAL A 108 -1.73 3.91 6.94
C VAL A 108 -3.06 4.00 6.17
N PRO A 109 -3.11 4.33 4.86
CA PRO A 109 -4.31 4.20 4.03
C PRO A 109 -5.03 2.86 4.12
N VAL A 110 -4.30 1.75 4.28
CA VAL A 110 -4.87 0.41 4.43
C VAL A 110 -5.60 0.27 5.76
N VAL A 111 -5.03 0.80 6.86
CA VAL A 111 -5.72 0.91 8.16
C VAL A 111 -7.04 1.65 8.01
N PHE A 112 -7.02 2.83 7.37
CA PHE A 112 -8.23 3.64 7.21
C PHE A 112 -9.31 2.92 6.44
N LEU A 113 -8.93 2.28 5.33
CA LEU A 113 -9.87 1.56 4.51
C LEU A 113 -10.45 0.39 5.30
N SER A 114 -9.61 -0.35 6.01
CA SER A 114 -10.01 -1.46 6.88
C SER A 114 -11.03 -1.03 7.94
N VAL A 115 -10.74 0.05 8.67
CA VAL A 115 -11.65 0.62 9.67
C VAL A 115 -12.95 1.10 9.05
N ASP A 116 -12.89 1.83 7.93
CA ASP A 116 -14.09 2.27 7.19
C ASP A 116 -14.97 1.09 6.78
N ARG A 117 -14.37 -0.01 6.31
CA ARG A 117 -15.11 -1.23 5.97
C ARG A 117 -15.70 -1.92 7.19
N ILE A 118 -15.01 -2.00 8.32
CA ILE A 118 -15.58 -2.53 9.57
C ILE A 118 -16.81 -1.72 9.97
N LEU A 119 -16.68 -0.40 10.00
CA LEU A 119 -17.77 0.49 10.39
C LEU A 119 -18.94 0.41 9.41
N ALA A 120 -18.66 0.26 8.11
CA ALA A 120 -19.69 0.04 7.10
C ALA A 120 -20.44 -1.28 7.30
N VAL A 121 -19.75 -2.38 7.62
CA VAL A 121 -20.38 -3.68 7.92
C VAL A 121 -21.24 -3.60 9.18
N LYS A 122 -20.82 -2.83 10.19
CA LYS A 122 -21.61 -2.57 11.40
C LYS A 122 -22.74 -1.56 11.22
N ASN A 123 -23.03 -1.11 9.99
CA ASN A 123 -24.06 -0.13 9.66
C ASN A 123 -23.91 1.22 10.40
N VAL A 124 -22.68 1.62 10.73
CA VAL A 124 -22.42 2.94 11.34
C VAL A 124 -22.70 4.03 10.31
N GLU A 125 -23.43 5.08 10.72
CA GLU A 125 -23.75 6.21 9.86
C GLU A 125 -22.51 6.88 9.27
N GLU A 126 -22.61 7.31 8.01
CA GLU A 126 -21.51 7.89 7.25
C GLU A 126 -20.90 9.14 7.91
N LYS A 127 -21.73 9.99 8.52
CA LYS A 127 -21.29 11.18 9.25
C LYS A 127 -20.42 10.82 10.45
N THR A 128 -20.80 9.77 11.18
CA THR A 128 -20.08 9.24 12.33
C THR A 128 -18.77 8.58 11.89
N ARG A 129 -18.80 7.78 10.81
CA ARG A 129 -17.58 7.21 10.21
C ARG A 129 -16.57 8.30 9.82
N HIS A 130 -17.02 9.35 9.13
CA HIS A 130 -16.16 10.45 8.73
C HIS A 130 -15.53 11.15 9.95
N THR A 131 -16.26 11.24 11.06
CA THR A 131 -15.74 11.86 12.29
C THR A 131 -14.67 10.97 12.93
N ILE A 132 -14.91 9.67 13.01
CA ILE A 132 -13.94 8.68 13.52
C ILE A 132 -12.67 8.66 12.66
N LEU A 133 -12.81 8.80 11.34
CA LEU A 133 -11.69 8.78 10.39
C LEU A 133 -10.84 10.06 10.40
N LYS A 134 -11.26 11.15 11.05
CA LYS A 134 -10.43 12.38 11.16
C LYS A 134 -9.16 12.15 11.97
N LEU A 135 -9.24 11.37 13.05
CA LEU A 135 -8.13 11.14 13.96
C LEU A 135 -6.94 10.43 13.27
N PRO A 136 -7.15 9.30 12.56
CA PRO A 136 -6.06 8.69 11.81
C PRO A 136 -5.54 9.60 10.67
N LEU A 137 -6.33 10.54 10.12
CA LEU A 137 -5.88 11.51 9.11
C LEU A 137 -4.81 12.45 9.66
N CYS A 138 -4.98 12.88 10.92
CA CYS A 138 -3.96 13.62 11.63
C CYS A 138 -2.70 12.78 11.81
N PHE A 139 -2.82 11.50 12.19
CA PHE A 139 -1.66 10.60 12.31
C PHE A 139 -0.90 10.44 10.97
N HIS A 140 -1.61 10.28 9.86
CA HIS A 140 -1.01 10.21 8.52
C HIS A 140 -0.20 11.46 8.16
N ASN A 141 -0.73 12.65 8.45
CA ASN A 141 -0.03 13.91 8.19
C ASN A 141 1.17 14.11 9.13
N CYS A 142 1.02 13.74 10.40
CA CYS A 142 2.11 13.77 11.38
C CYS A 142 3.24 12.83 11.00
N GLU A 143 2.93 11.61 10.55
CA GLU A 143 3.92 10.63 10.12
C GLU A 143 4.63 11.06 8.83
N ASN A 144 3.89 11.54 7.83
CA ASN A 144 4.48 12.15 6.63
C ASN A 144 5.48 13.25 7.00
N SER A 145 5.09 14.14 7.92
CA SER A 145 5.93 15.25 8.37
C SER A 145 7.14 14.74 9.16
N ALA A 146 6.96 13.75 10.03
CA ALA A 146 8.04 13.13 10.80
C ALA A 146 9.06 12.43 9.90
N CYS A 147 8.59 11.69 8.89
CA CYS A 147 9.45 11.03 7.91
C CYS A 147 10.26 12.02 7.05
N LEU A 148 9.74 13.23 6.83
CA LEU A 148 10.45 14.29 6.10
C LEU A 148 11.44 15.07 6.99
N MET A 149 11.13 15.24 8.29
CA MET A 149 11.94 16.04 9.21
C MET A 149 13.07 15.26 9.89
N VAL A 150 12.89 13.95 10.12
CA VAL A 150 13.94 13.14 10.73
C VAL A 150 14.90 12.67 9.64
N GLN A 151 16.08 13.30 9.57
CA GLN A 151 17.21 12.84 8.78
C GLN A 151 17.32 11.31 8.85
N PHE A 152 17.29 10.63 7.70
CA PHE A 152 17.66 9.24 7.29
C PHE A 152 18.19 8.22 8.33
N ARG A 153 17.90 8.34 9.62
CA ARG A 153 18.19 7.33 10.60
C ARG A 153 17.12 6.27 10.39
N TYR A 154 17.56 5.10 9.94
CA TYR A 154 16.79 3.87 9.78
C TYR A 154 15.86 3.55 10.97
N LEU A 155 16.18 4.06 12.17
CA LEU A 155 15.52 3.73 13.43
C LEU A 155 14.05 4.18 13.50
N PRO A 156 13.69 5.47 13.28
CA PRO A 156 12.29 5.91 13.25
C PRO A 156 11.45 5.22 12.17
N GLN A 157 12.03 4.89 11.03
CA GLN A 157 11.32 4.25 9.92
C GLN A 157 10.99 2.78 10.22
N ILE A 158 11.97 2.03 10.76
CA ILE A 158 11.72 0.67 11.24
C ILE A 158 10.71 0.68 12.38
N PHE A 159 10.82 1.62 13.32
CA PHE A 159 9.89 1.73 14.45
C PHE A 159 8.46 2.01 13.96
N SER A 160 8.28 2.99 13.07
CA SER A 160 6.96 3.29 12.49
C SER A 160 6.39 2.08 11.75
N LYS A 161 7.21 1.43 10.91
CA LYS A 161 6.79 0.24 10.16
C LYS A 161 6.42 -0.92 11.08
N ILE A 162 7.12 -1.10 12.20
CA ILE A 162 6.78 -2.12 13.20
C ILE A 162 5.50 -1.76 13.93
N VAL A 163 5.33 -0.51 14.38
CA VAL A 163 4.13 -0.09 15.13
C VAL A 163 2.90 -0.18 14.24
N PHE A 164 2.95 0.39 13.04
CA PHE A 164 1.84 0.36 12.10
C PHE A 164 1.63 -1.03 11.48
N GLY A 165 2.69 -1.78 11.22
CA GLY A 165 2.60 -3.19 10.81
C GLY A 165 1.97 -4.07 11.91
N SER A 166 2.32 -3.87 13.18
CA SER A 166 1.69 -4.56 14.31
C SER A 166 0.22 -4.21 14.43
N LEU A 167 -0.12 -2.93 14.29
CA LEU A 167 -1.51 -2.46 14.31
C LEU A 167 -2.29 -3.02 13.12
N ASN A 168 -1.70 -3.03 11.92
CA ASN A 168 -2.26 -3.63 10.72
C ASN A 168 -2.51 -5.11 10.94
N LEU A 169 -1.55 -5.87 11.46
CA LEU A 169 -1.70 -7.28 11.73
C LEU A 169 -2.87 -7.56 12.71
N ILE A 170 -2.98 -6.77 13.79
CA ILE A 170 -4.08 -6.89 14.75
C ILE A 170 -5.42 -6.58 14.09
N LEU A 171 -5.51 -5.47 13.36
CA LEU A 171 -6.74 -5.04 12.68
C LEU A 171 -7.13 -6.00 11.55
N SER A 172 -6.16 -6.52 10.82
CA SER A 172 -6.29 -7.55 9.80
C SER A 172 -6.81 -8.86 10.40
N GLY A 173 -6.25 -9.31 11.52
CA GLY A 173 -6.75 -10.46 12.26
C GLY A 173 -8.18 -10.25 12.76
N PHE A 174 -8.48 -9.06 13.28
CA PHE A 174 -9.82 -8.68 13.70
C PHE A 174 -10.81 -8.65 12.52
N LEU A 175 -10.41 -8.10 11.38
CA LEU A 175 -11.19 -8.10 10.14
C LEU A 175 -11.47 -9.52 9.66
N PHE A 176 -10.45 -10.38 9.67
CA PHE A 176 -10.59 -11.77 9.27
C PHE A 176 -11.57 -12.50 10.19
N TYR A 177 -11.48 -12.27 11.50
CA TYR A 177 -12.41 -12.80 12.50
C TYR A 177 -13.84 -12.31 12.27
N MET A 178 -14.05 -11.00 12.15
CA MET A 178 -15.38 -10.39 11.93
C MET A 178 -16.01 -10.80 10.59
N THR A 179 -15.20 -11.14 9.58
CA THR A 179 -15.68 -11.58 8.26
C THR A 179 -15.71 -13.10 8.10
N LYS A 180 -15.36 -13.87 9.15
CA LYS A 180 -15.35 -15.33 9.12
C LYS A 180 -16.73 -15.90 8.85
N GLU A 181 -17.76 -15.35 9.50
CA GLU A 181 -19.15 -15.84 9.44
C GLU A 181 -19.95 -15.23 8.27
N ILE A 182 -19.51 -14.10 7.73
CA ILE A 182 -20.19 -13.42 6.63
C ILE A 182 -19.66 -13.99 5.32
N ASN A 183 -20.36 -14.95 4.72
CA ASN A 183 -19.97 -15.56 3.46
C ASN A 183 -20.59 -14.81 2.27
N SER A 184 -20.03 -13.65 1.92
CA SER A 184 -20.49 -12.85 0.78
C SER A 184 -19.35 -12.51 -0.18
N SER A 185 -19.68 -12.09 -1.40
CA SER A 185 -18.68 -11.56 -2.35
C SER A 185 -17.92 -10.35 -1.79
N SER A 186 -18.54 -9.57 -0.91
CA SER A 186 -17.95 -8.42 -0.23
C SER A 186 -16.83 -8.83 0.74
N THR A 187 -17.02 -9.91 1.49
CA THR A 187 -15.98 -10.38 2.43
C THR A 187 -14.80 -11.05 1.74
N ARG A 188 -14.96 -11.57 0.52
CA ARG A 188 -13.84 -12.10 -0.28
C ARG A 188 -12.83 -11.02 -0.66
N VAL A 189 -13.28 -9.81 -1.00
CA VAL A 189 -12.39 -8.66 -1.32
C VAL A 189 -11.61 -8.22 -0.08
N ILE A 190 -12.30 -8.09 1.05
CA ILE A 190 -11.67 -7.72 2.33
C ILE A 190 -10.64 -8.77 2.72
N LYS A 191 -10.99 -10.06 2.67
CA LYS A 191 -10.08 -11.16 2.95
C LYS A 191 -8.87 -11.12 2.03
N PHE A 192 -9.05 -10.90 0.72
CA PHE A 192 -7.93 -10.78 -0.22
C PHE A 192 -6.98 -9.64 0.16
N MET A 193 -7.49 -8.43 0.40
CA MET A 193 -6.66 -7.29 0.80
C MET A 193 -5.88 -7.58 2.07
N VAL A 194 -6.56 -8.07 3.10
CA VAL A 194 -5.97 -8.42 4.39
C VAL A 194 -4.89 -9.49 4.22
N THR A 195 -5.15 -10.51 3.39
CA THR A 195 -4.17 -11.55 3.09
C THR A 195 -2.95 -10.98 2.37
N MET A 196 -3.14 -10.07 1.41
CA MET A 196 -2.01 -9.43 0.72
C MET A 196 -1.15 -8.61 1.68
N GLU A 197 -1.75 -7.78 2.53
CA GLU A 197 -1.03 -6.99 3.53
C GLU A 197 -0.24 -7.90 4.49
N ILE A 198 -0.85 -8.97 5.00
CA ILE A 198 -0.17 -9.91 5.89
C ILE A 198 1.03 -10.57 5.17
N LEU A 199 0.82 -11.07 3.95
CA LEU A 199 1.84 -11.83 3.21
C LEU A 199 3.00 -10.96 2.72
N PHE A 200 2.71 -9.75 2.25
CA PHE A 200 3.66 -8.90 1.55
C PHE A 200 4.18 -7.74 2.43
N SER A 201 3.45 -7.32 3.45
CA SER A 201 3.87 -6.22 4.34
C SER A 201 4.31 -6.74 5.71
N ASP A 202 3.41 -7.41 6.44
CA ASP A 202 3.64 -7.75 7.85
C ASP A 202 4.68 -8.86 8.02
N ILE A 203 4.47 -10.02 7.39
CA ILE A 203 5.38 -11.18 7.52
C ILE A 203 6.82 -10.81 7.17
N PRO A 204 7.12 -10.14 6.03
CA PRO A 204 8.48 -9.77 5.70
C PRO A 204 9.08 -8.74 6.67
N THR A 205 8.27 -7.81 7.20
CA THR A 205 8.71 -6.82 8.19
C THR A 205 9.08 -7.47 9.53
N PHE A 206 8.22 -8.34 10.05
CA PHE A 206 8.51 -9.08 11.29
C PHE A 206 9.68 -10.05 11.10
N GLY A 207 9.75 -10.74 9.96
CA GLY A 207 10.87 -11.62 9.62
C GLY A 207 12.21 -10.87 9.63
N GLY A 208 12.26 -9.69 9.01
CA GLY A 208 13.45 -8.83 9.03
C GLY A 208 13.82 -8.36 10.44
N TYR A 209 12.84 -7.99 11.26
CA TYR A 209 13.07 -7.57 12.64
C TYR A 209 13.62 -8.70 13.53
N ILE A 210 13.02 -9.90 13.45
CA ILE A 210 13.50 -11.08 14.19
C ILE A 210 14.91 -11.44 13.76
N PHE A 211 15.21 -11.42 12.45
CA PHE A 211 16.55 -11.64 11.94
C PHE A 211 17.57 -10.63 12.51
N ASN A 212 17.22 -9.34 12.55
CA ASN A 212 18.10 -8.30 13.08
C ASN A 212 18.50 -8.56 14.53
N ILE A 213 17.51 -8.88 15.37
CA ILE A 213 17.72 -9.11 16.79
C ILE A 213 18.54 -10.38 17.01
N THR A 214 18.19 -11.47 16.32
CA THR A 214 18.82 -12.78 16.52
C THR A 214 20.26 -12.83 16.02
N THR A 215 20.58 -12.13 14.93
CA THR A 215 21.91 -12.20 14.31
C THR A 215 22.82 -11.03 14.67
N GLY A 216 22.26 -9.94 15.22
CA GLY A 216 22.97 -8.66 15.37
C GLY A 216 23.37 -8.01 14.05
N LYS A 217 22.93 -8.57 12.91
CA LYS A 217 23.21 -8.06 11.57
C LYS A 217 21.94 -7.46 10.98
N SER A 218 22.09 -6.39 10.23
CA SER A 218 20.95 -5.83 9.50
C SER A 218 20.51 -6.81 8.40
N ALA A 219 19.30 -7.32 8.52
CA ALA A 219 18.54 -7.98 7.47
C ALA A 219 18.48 -7.09 6.23
N ALA A 220 18.56 -5.76 6.32
CA ALA A 220 18.72 -4.88 5.15
C ALA A 220 19.90 -5.29 4.26
N ASN A 221 20.99 -5.79 4.86
CA ASN A 221 22.18 -6.21 4.15
C ASN A 221 22.06 -7.61 3.51
N TYR A 222 20.99 -8.37 3.82
CA TYR A 222 20.80 -9.76 3.36
C TYR A 222 19.47 -9.99 2.62
N PHE A 223 18.39 -9.36 3.07
CA PHE A 223 17.01 -9.49 2.62
C PHE A 223 16.30 -8.15 2.42
N GLY A 224 16.71 -7.07 3.10
CA GLY A 224 15.86 -5.90 3.34
C GLY A 224 15.91 -4.83 2.26
N GLU A 225 16.33 -5.20 1.06
CA GLU A 225 15.85 -4.54 -0.16
C GLU A 225 14.51 -5.19 -0.62
N PHE A 226 14.34 -6.51 -0.50
CA PHE A 226 13.12 -7.22 -0.93
C PHE A 226 11.88 -6.89 -0.11
N THR A 227 12.04 -6.57 1.19
CA THR A 227 10.90 -6.14 2.03
C THR A 227 10.27 -4.83 1.56
N PHE A 228 11.03 -3.97 0.88
CA PHE A 228 10.49 -2.77 0.24
C PHE A 228 9.84 -3.07 -1.11
N MET A 229 10.34 -4.08 -1.82
CA MET A 229 9.74 -4.57 -3.06
C MET A 229 8.30 -5.05 -2.83
N PHE A 230 8.05 -5.77 -1.74
CA PHE A 230 6.74 -6.36 -1.50
C PHE A 230 5.61 -5.34 -1.31
N SER A 231 5.85 -4.21 -0.63
CA SER A 231 4.82 -3.16 -0.49
C SER A 231 4.44 -2.54 -1.84
N VAL A 232 5.40 -2.41 -2.76
CA VAL A 232 5.15 -1.87 -4.10
C VAL A 232 4.43 -2.90 -4.98
N VAL A 233 4.85 -4.17 -4.91
CA VAL A 233 4.19 -5.29 -5.60
C VAL A 233 2.75 -5.44 -5.12
N GLU A 234 2.52 -5.44 -3.81
CA GLU A 234 1.20 -5.47 -3.20
C GLU A 234 0.30 -4.36 -3.76
N SER A 235 0.79 -3.12 -3.75
CA SER A 235 0.03 -1.98 -4.27
C SER A 235 -0.37 -2.18 -5.73
N SER A 236 0.52 -2.73 -6.57
CA SER A 236 0.24 -3.01 -7.98
C SER A 236 -0.78 -4.13 -8.17
N LEU A 237 -0.71 -5.19 -7.37
CA LEU A 237 -1.67 -6.29 -7.38
C LEU A 237 -3.06 -5.80 -6.91
N CYS A 238 -3.10 -4.96 -5.88
CA CYS A 238 -4.32 -4.28 -5.45
C CYS A 238 -4.88 -3.40 -6.57
N ALA A 239 -4.06 -2.66 -7.31
CA ALA A 239 -4.49 -1.84 -8.43
C ALA A 239 -5.11 -2.65 -9.58
N ILE A 240 -4.49 -3.77 -9.94
CA ILE A 240 -5.03 -4.72 -10.91
C ILE A 240 -6.37 -5.27 -10.41
N PHE A 241 -6.41 -5.76 -9.17
CA PHE A 241 -7.58 -6.37 -8.58
C PHE A 241 -8.77 -5.40 -8.50
N TYR A 242 -8.55 -4.16 -8.08
CA TYR A 242 -9.60 -3.13 -8.02
C TYR A 242 -10.12 -2.77 -9.40
N THR A 243 -9.22 -2.58 -10.36
CA THR A 243 -9.61 -2.28 -11.74
C THR A 243 -10.47 -3.41 -12.31
N MET A 244 -10.04 -4.66 -12.17
CA MET A 244 -10.82 -5.83 -12.60
C MET A 244 -12.21 -5.88 -11.94
N ASN A 245 -12.30 -5.63 -10.63
CA ASN A 245 -13.58 -5.69 -9.91
C ASN A 245 -14.53 -4.52 -10.24
N MET A 246 -14.02 -3.34 -10.59
CA MET A 246 -14.85 -2.21 -11.00
C MET A 246 -15.46 -2.37 -12.40
N TYR A 247 -14.76 -3.07 -13.29
CA TYR A 247 -15.19 -3.32 -14.67
C TYR A 247 -15.92 -4.66 -14.88
N ARG A 248 -15.95 -5.55 -13.89
CA ARG A 248 -16.67 -6.83 -13.97
C ARG A 248 -18.18 -6.62 -14.18
N ARG A 249 -18.76 -7.31 -15.18
CA ARG A 249 -20.17 -7.17 -15.60
C ARG A 249 -21.17 -7.41 -14.44
N ARG A 250 -22.32 -6.72 -14.55
CA ARG A 250 -23.42 -6.50 -13.59
C ARG A 250 -24.08 -7.72 -12.91
N THR A 251 -23.62 -8.94 -13.10
CA THR A 251 -24.36 -10.14 -12.62
C THR A 251 -24.25 -10.40 -11.11
N GLU A 252 -23.44 -9.63 -10.36
CA GLU A 252 -23.32 -9.75 -8.90
C GLU A 252 -23.45 -8.39 -8.20
N PRO A 253 -23.88 -8.32 -6.91
CA PRO A 253 -23.91 -7.10 -6.10
C PRO A 253 -22.49 -6.62 -5.71
N SER A 254 -22.18 -5.33 -5.95
CA SER A 254 -20.83 -4.74 -5.77
C SER A 254 -20.53 -4.29 -4.35
N PHE A 255 -19.25 -4.40 -4.00
CA PHE A 255 -18.67 -3.99 -2.73
C PHE A 255 -18.30 -2.50 -2.63
N LEU A 256 -17.95 -1.84 -3.74
CA LEU A 256 -17.52 -0.43 -3.70
C LEU A 256 -18.71 0.55 -3.80
N THR A 257 -19.94 0.06 -3.96
CA THR A 257 -21.13 0.91 -3.95
C THR A 257 -21.38 1.45 -2.54
N PRO A 258 -21.70 2.75 -2.38
CA PRO A 258 -22.13 3.26 -1.09
C PRO A 258 -23.34 2.45 -0.60
N VAL A 259 -23.29 2.02 0.66
CA VAL A 259 -24.29 1.19 1.36
C VAL A 259 -25.72 1.75 1.26
N ARG A 260 -25.87 3.03 0.88
CA ARG A 260 -27.14 3.70 0.56
C ARG A 260 -28.05 2.90 -0.39
N LEU A 261 -27.50 2.13 -1.34
CA LEU A 261 -28.32 1.44 -2.34
C LEU A 261 -28.86 0.07 -1.89
N THR A 262 -28.29 -0.56 -0.85
CA THR A 262 -28.78 -1.84 -0.34
C THR A 262 -29.94 -1.68 0.64
N LEU A 263 -29.96 -0.62 1.45
CA LEU A 263 -31.03 -0.38 2.43
C LEU A 263 -32.36 0.05 1.79
N ARG A 264 -32.32 0.76 0.65
CA ARG A 264 -33.55 1.18 -0.02
C ARG A 264 -34.33 0.03 -0.68
N LYS A 265 -33.68 -1.12 -0.91
CA LYS A 265 -34.34 -2.34 -1.41
C LYS A 265 -34.90 -3.24 -0.30
N GLN A 266 -34.41 -3.11 0.93
CA GLN A 266 -34.95 -3.86 2.08
C GLN A 266 -36.12 -3.14 2.75
N ALA A 267 -36.24 -1.82 2.60
CA ALA A 267 -37.38 -1.05 3.11
C ALA A 267 -38.64 -1.06 2.20
N THR A 268 -38.62 -1.81 1.10
CA THR A 268 -39.75 -1.91 0.14
C THR A 268 -40.22 -3.34 -0.11
N LEU A 269 -39.89 -4.27 0.79
CA LEU A 269 -40.54 -5.57 0.82
C LEU A 269 -41.67 -5.51 1.87
N PRO A 270 -42.93 -5.74 1.47
CA PRO A 270 -44.06 -5.77 2.40
C PRO A 270 -43.93 -6.90 3.42
#